data_AF-A0A7W5GA82-F1
#
_entry.id   AF-A0A7W5GA82-F1
#
_cell.length_a   1.000
_cell.length_b   1.000
_cell.length_c   1.000
_cell.angle_alpha   90.00
_cell.angle_beta   90.00
_cell.angle_gamma   90.00
#
_symmetry.space_group_name_H-M   'P 1'
#
loop_
_entity.id
_entity.type
_entity.pdbx_description
1 polymer ?
#
loop_
_entity_poly.entity_id
_entity_poly.type
_entity_poly.pdbx_seq_one_letter_code
_entity_poly.pdbx_strand_id
1 'polypeptide(L)'
;MFLFGKLKYRHKIASIIFIFSLIPMLVLGSVLFINVWNEKVDDILEKNEALLAGSVAGVDNLLTSNVDMLLFINSNFYINNYLETKTDQNLVGIMSFNDYLQSVVGAVKADMKNDSVIIYSISEHTLNGDYLRRFDSLGSYEPDGGSQLRQDILASDPGNVFWRLSALNGLGAPEDRTYIYLYKTLASFRGPLAVTEIRVPFPTIRRHFDVELPLNTSIAFESNIGGGRLPISGPDQGEAAADHTKDRYGIRLDLKSGIGTVAMYIPKSLVIRELDSYWIGAVAMLLGVMIILFLMVEVVSFYLTRKLEVLFRRMNTTVENLLQNDHLQFSTTDDEFSRMGNVLHELIVRVRDYYKRINDYETERTVLETQLLQERVNPHFLYNTLSTMKWLSGDERIRGVIDSMVRYYRIALNKGSSIITIDQELEMMHEYLELQKFAYGIDFSFHIHIEKGLGNTPMLKHLLQPVVENAVLHGINGRETGGSISIRVERGMQGETASDEVWIHISDNGEGIQPEKLSTIMRGETDADSMYGGYGMLNTRKRIEVYYGKPYGIEIDSKPGKGTTVTLRIPAAA
;
A
#
# COMPACT_ATOMS: atom_id res chain seq x y z
N MET A 1 -13.74 7.40 -3.62
CA MET A 1 -13.26 8.15 -2.44
C MET A 1 -14.12 7.95 -1.17
N PHE A 2 -15.38 7.48 -1.25
CA PHE A 2 -16.29 7.35 -0.09
C PHE A 2 -16.13 6.10 0.81
N LEU A 3 -15.38 5.06 0.40
CA LEU A 3 -15.32 3.79 1.15
C LEU A 3 -14.32 3.74 2.32
N PHE A 4 -13.46 4.75 2.49
CA PHE A 4 -12.33 4.67 3.42
C PHE A 4 -12.53 5.37 4.77
N GLY A 5 -13.66 6.04 5.00
CA GLY A 5 -13.85 6.96 6.14
C GLY A 5 -13.53 6.37 7.53
N LYS A 6 -13.87 5.10 7.77
CA LYS A 6 -13.73 4.42 9.08
C LYS A 6 -12.44 3.62 9.28
N LEU A 7 -11.58 3.51 8.27
CA LEU A 7 -10.34 2.73 8.38
C LEU A 7 -9.24 3.53 9.09
N LYS A 8 -8.48 2.87 9.97
CA LYS A 8 -7.24 3.43 10.56
C LYS A 8 -6.30 3.88 9.43
N TYR A 9 -5.51 4.94 9.67
CA TYR A 9 -4.65 5.56 8.64
C TYR A 9 -3.75 4.55 7.92
N ARG A 10 -3.23 3.55 8.66
CA ARG A 10 -2.49 2.40 8.13
C ARG A 10 -3.23 1.65 7.00
N HIS A 11 -4.49 1.29 7.24
CA HIS A 11 -5.28 0.55 6.26
C HIS A 11 -5.72 1.42 5.09
N LYS A 12 -5.83 2.75 5.27
CA LYS A 12 -6.07 3.69 4.15
C LYS A 12 -4.87 3.72 3.19
N ILE A 13 -3.66 3.89 3.73
CA ILE A 13 -2.43 3.88 2.93
C ILE A 13 -2.26 2.53 2.22
N ALA A 14 -2.42 1.43 2.96
CA ALA A 14 -2.32 0.09 2.40
C ALA A 14 -3.31 -0.13 1.25
N SER A 15 -4.58 0.27 1.44
CA SER A 15 -5.60 0.11 0.40
C SER A 15 -5.32 0.95 -0.85
N ILE A 16 -4.83 2.18 -0.69
CA ILE A 16 -4.47 3.04 -1.82
C ILE A 16 -3.31 2.41 -2.60
N ILE A 17 -2.23 2.01 -1.92
CA ILE A 17 -1.07 1.36 -2.57
C ILE A 17 -1.52 0.08 -3.28
N PHE A 18 -2.35 -0.74 -2.62
CA PHE A 18 -2.87 -1.97 -3.20
C PHE A 18 -3.68 -1.71 -4.47
N ILE A 19 -4.63 -0.77 -4.45
CA ILE A 19 -5.45 -0.41 -5.61
C ILE A 19 -4.59 0.11 -6.77
N PHE A 20 -3.59 0.96 -6.49
CA PHE A 20 -2.68 1.45 -7.52
C PHE A 20 -1.78 0.35 -8.09
N SER A 21 -1.36 -0.62 -7.28
CA SER A 21 -0.58 -1.78 -7.74
C SER A 21 -1.40 -2.82 -8.51
N LEU A 22 -2.71 -2.86 -8.29
CA LEU A 22 -3.60 -3.85 -8.88
C LEU A 22 -3.78 -3.63 -10.40
N ILE A 23 -3.91 -2.37 -10.83
CA ILE A 23 -4.21 -2.05 -12.23
C ILE A 23 -3.08 -2.49 -13.17
N PRO A 24 -1.80 -2.10 -12.95
CA PRO A 24 -0.70 -2.55 -13.80
C PRO A 24 -0.53 -4.06 -13.79
N MET A 25 -0.80 -4.71 -12.64
CA MET A 25 -0.71 -6.16 -12.51
C MET A 25 -1.78 -6.88 -13.34
N LEU A 26 -3.03 -6.40 -13.34
CA LEU A 26 -4.09 -6.95 -14.18
C LEU A 26 -3.79 -6.76 -15.67
N VAL A 27 -3.23 -5.61 -16.05
CA VAL A 27 -2.81 -5.36 -17.44
C VAL A 27 -1.69 -6.32 -17.83
N LEU A 28 -0.61 -6.41 -17.03
CA LEU A 28 0.52 -7.29 -17.31
C LEU A 28 0.11 -8.77 -17.32
N GLY A 29 -0.71 -9.18 -16.35
CA GLY A 29 -1.28 -10.52 -16.27
C GLY A 29 -2.13 -10.87 -17.49
N SER A 30 -2.94 -9.92 -17.98
CA SER A 30 -3.74 -10.11 -19.20
C SER A 30 -2.86 -10.25 -20.45
N VAL A 31 -1.80 -9.44 -20.58
CA VAL A 31 -0.87 -9.51 -21.71
C VAL A 31 -0.10 -10.83 -21.71
N LEU A 32 0.47 -11.22 -20.57
CA LEU A 32 1.16 -12.50 -20.43
C LEU A 32 0.22 -13.68 -20.73
N PHE A 33 -1.01 -13.59 -20.23
CA PHE A 33 -2.02 -14.60 -20.49
C PHE A 33 -2.31 -14.75 -21.99
N ILE A 34 -2.54 -13.64 -22.71
CA ILE A 34 -2.80 -13.67 -24.15
C ILE A 34 -1.60 -14.25 -24.92
N ASN A 35 -0.38 -13.91 -24.53
CA ASN A 35 0.82 -14.44 -25.18
C ASN A 35 0.96 -15.95 -24.99
N VAL A 36 0.83 -16.45 -23.76
CA VAL A 36 0.90 -17.88 -23.46
C VAL A 36 -0.25 -18.64 -24.14
N TRP A 37 -1.44 -18.04 -24.18
CA TRP A 37 -2.59 -18.61 -24.88
C TRP A 37 -2.31 -18.80 -26.37
N ASN A 38 -1.83 -17.75 -27.03
CA ASN A 38 -1.52 -17.80 -28.46
C ASN A 38 -0.40 -18.80 -28.75
N GLU A 39 0.70 -18.75 -28.00
CA GLU A 39 1.83 -19.67 -28.14
C GLU A 39 1.39 -21.13 -28.00
N LYS A 40 0.51 -21.43 -27.04
CA LYS A 40 0.05 -22.81 -26.81
C LYS A 40 -0.96 -23.28 -27.85
N VAL A 41 -1.82 -22.38 -28.34
CA VAL A 41 -2.69 -22.68 -29.48
C VAL A 41 -1.84 -23.02 -30.71
N ASP A 42 -0.80 -22.23 -30.98
CA ASP A 42 0.10 -22.46 -32.12
C ASP A 42 0.83 -23.80 -32.00
N ASP A 43 1.35 -24.16 -30.82
CA ASP A 43 1.98 -25.47 -30.55
C ASP A 43 1.03 -26.66 -30.80
N ILE A 44 -0.25 -26.52 -30.41
CA ILE A 44 -1.27 -27.53 -30.69
C ILE A 44 -1.53 -27.64 -32.19
N LEU A 45 -1.61 -26.52 -32.91
CA LEU A 45 -1.83 -26.52 -34.35
C LEU A 45 -0.63 -27.12 -35.11
N GLU A 46 0.59 -26.73 -34.77
CA GLU A 46 1.83 -27.23 -35.39
C GLU A 46 1.99 -28.75 -35.17
N LYS A 47 1.69 -29.25 -33.97
CA LYS A 47 1.72 -30.69 -33.68
C LYS A 47 0.71 -31.46 -34.54
N ASN A 48 -0.51 -30.93 -34.71
CA ASN A 48 -1.54 -31.57 -35.54
C ASN A 48 -1.22 -31.44 -37.04
N GLU A 49 -0.59 -30.35 -37.47
CA GLU A 49 -0.10 -30.17 -38.83
C GLU A 49 0.98 -31.19 -39.16
N ALA A 50 1.94 -31.43 -38.25
CA ALA A 50 2.96 -32.45 -38.41
C ALA A 50 2.38 -33.87 -38.54
N LEU A 51 1.35 -34.19 -37.73
CA LEU A 51 0.61 -35.47 -37.83
C LEU A 51 -0.11 -35.60 -39.19
N LEU A 52 -0.76 -34.51 -39.63
CA LEU A 52 -1.43 -34.49 -40.92
C LEU A 52 -0.43 -34.64 -42.07
N ALA A 53 0.72 -33.96 -42.00
CA ALA A 53 1.77 -34.02 -43.01
C ALA A 53 2.32 -35.45 -43.18
N GLY A 54 2.48 -36.21 -42.09
CA GLY A 54 2.86 -37.62 -42.17
C GLY A 54 1.83 -38.47 -42.92
N SER A 55 0.54 -38.24 -42.66
CA SER A 55 -0.56 -38.94 -43.34
C SER A 55 -0.66 -38.55 -44.82
N VAL A 56 -0.53 -37.25 -45.12
CA VAL A 56 -0.50 -36.69 -46.49
C VAL A 56 0.68 -37.24 -47.28
N ALA A 57 1.87 -37.35 -46.68
CA ALA A 57 3.03 -37.95 -47.33
C ALA A 57 2.80 -39.43 -47.69
N GLY A 58 2.08 -40.18 -46.85
CA GLY A 58 1.66 -41.55 -47.16
C GLY A 58 0.74 -41.62 -48.38
N VAL A 59 -0.24 -40.72 -48.46
CA VAL A 59 -1.14 -40.60 -49.61
C VAL A 59 -0.38 -40.18 -50.87
N ASP A 60 0.52 -39.20 -50.77
CA ASP A 60 1.37 -38.78 -51.88
C ASP A 60 2.20 -39.95 -52.41
N ASN A 61 2.85 -40.72 -51.52
CA ASN A 61 3.61 -41.91 -51.93
C ASN A 61 2.72 -42.95 -52.63
N LEU A 62 1.52 -43.20 -52.12
CA LEU A 62 0.55 -44.10 -52.75
C LEU A 62 0.20 -43.61 -54.16
N LEU A 63 -0.11 -42.32 -54.33
CA LEU A 63 -0.51 -41.74 -55.60
C LEU A 63 0.64 -41.68 -56.60
N THR A 64 1.84 -41.28 -56.16
CA THR A 64 3.06 -41.29 -56.99
C THR A 64 3.37 -42.70 -57.48
N SER A 65 3.30 -43.70 -56.59
CA SER A 65 3.52 -45.10 -56.95
C SER A 65 2.53 -45.58 -58.03
N ASN A 66 1.26 -45.18 -57.92
CA ASN A 66 0.25 -45.44 -58.96
C ASN A 66 0.54 -44.74 -60.30
N VAL A 67 1.05 -43.50 -60.26
CA VAL A 67 1.49 -42.79 -61.47
C VAL A 67 2.69 -43.49 -62.11
N ASP A 68 3.68 -43.93 -61.31
CA ASP A 68 4.85 -44.65 -61.81
C ASP A 68 4.44 -45.98 -62.49
N MET A 69 3.48 -46.70 -61.91
CA MET A 69 2.88 -47.88 -62.54
C MET A 69 2.21 -47.53 -63.88
N LEU A 70 1.42 -46.45 -63.90
CA LEU A 70 0.75 -46.00 -65.12
C LEU A 70 1.78 -45.67 -66.22
N LEU A 71 2.87 -44.99 -65.86
CA LEU A 71 3.96 -44.65 -66.78
C LEU A 71 4.71 -45.91 -67.25
N PHE A 72 4.97 -46.87 -66.36
CA PHE A 72 5.61 -48.14 -66.68
C PHE A 72 4.79 -48.94 -67.71
N ILE A 73 3.47 -49.04 -67.52
CA ILE A 73 2.59 -49.75 -68.46
C ILE A 73 2.56 -49.05 -69.81
N ASN A 74 2.43 -47.72 -69.82
CA ASN A 74 2.39 -46.95 -71.07
C ASN A 74 3.76 -46.88 -71.79
N SER A 75 4.88 -47.14 -71.11
CA SER A 75 6.21 -47.20 -71.74
C SER A 75 6.65 -48.62 -72.08
N ASN A 76 5.83 -49.63 -71.79
CA ASN A 76 6.17 -51.02 -72.07
C ASN A 76 6.21 -51.30 -73.58
N PHE A 77 7.39 -51.65 -74.09
CA PHE A 77 7.63 -51.88 -75.51
C PHE A 77 6.73 -52.96 -76.13
N TYR A 78 6.49 -54.06 -75.42
CA TYR A 78 5.68 -55.17 -75.93
C TYR A 78 4.20 -54.81 -76.03
N ILE A 79 3.68 -54.06 -75.05
CA ILE A 79 2.30 -53.54 -75.07
C ILE A 79 2.13 -52.58 -76.26
N ASN A 80 3.07 -51.66 -76.44
CA ASN A 80 3.02 -50.66 -77.52
C ASN A 80 3.11 -51.33 -78.90
N ASN A 81 4.06 -52.25 -79.07
CA ASN A 81 4.25 -52.95 -80.33
C ASN A 81 3.04 -53.81 -80.71
N TYR A 82 2.43 -54.52 -79.76
CA TYR A 82 1.24 -55.32 -80.02
C TYR A 82 0.03 -54.47 -80.45
N LEU A 83 -0.16 -53.31 -79.81
CA LEU A 83 -1.25 -52.40 -80.14
C LEU A 83 -1.05 -51.67 -81.48
N GLU A 84 0.20 -51.48 -81.93
CA GLU A 84 0.55 -50.76 -83.15
C GLU A 84 0.56 -51.64 -84.41
N THR A 85 1.17 -52.83 -84.34
CA THR A 85 1.50 -53.61 -85.55
C THR A 85 0.32 -54.37 -86.15
N LYS A 86 -0.75 -54.59 -85.36
CA LYS A 86 -1.98 -55.32 -85.76
C LYS A 86 -1.74 -56.73 -86.37
N THR A 87 -0.52 -57.28 -86.32
CA THR A 87 -0.08 -58.35 -87.23
C THR A 87 -0.35 -59.78 -86.71
N ASP A 88 -0.58 -59.97 -85.41
CA ASP A 88 -0.81 -61.28 -84.78
C ASP A 88 -2.16 -61.37 -84.04
N GLN A 89 -3.24 -60.88 -84.65
CA GLN A 89 -4.61 -61.00 -84.10
C GLN A 89 -5.28 -62.35 -84.42
N ASN A 90 -4.50 -63.44 -84.53
CA ASN A 90 -5.08 -64.78 -84.49
C ASN A 90 -5.34 -65.17 -83.01
N LEU A 91 -6.18 -66.19 -82.78
CA LEU A 91 -6.60 -66.56 -81.41
C LEU A 91 -5.39 -66.87 -80.49
N VAL A 92 -4.32 -67.45 -81.06
CA VAL A 92 -3.09 -67.83 -80.34
C VAL A 92 -2.26 -66.61 -79.91
N GLY A 93 -2.10 -65.61 -80.79
CA GLY A 93 -1.42 -64.35 -80.48
C GLY A 93 -2.18 -63.54 -79.44
N ILE A 94 -3.52 -63.51 -79.50
CA ILE A 94 -4.36 -62.83 -78.51
C ILE A 94 -4.23 -63.50 -77.13
N MET A 95 -4.29 -64.83 -77.06
CA MET A 95 -4.08 -65.57 -75.81
C MET A 95 -2.68 -65.33 -75.24
N SER A 96 -1.64 -65.38 -76.08
CA SER A 96 -0.25 -65.17 -75.65
C SER A 96 -0.01 -63.74 -75.13
N PHE A 97 -0.63 -62.74 -75.76
CA PHE A 97 -0.57 -61.35 -75.28
C PHE A 97 -1.37 -61.15 -73.99
N ASN A 98 -2.52 -61.81 -73.84
CA ASN A 98 -3.28 -61.78 -72.60
C ASN A 98 -2.48 -62.39 -71.44
N ASP A 99 -1.83 -63.54 -71.63
CA ASP A 99 -0.96 -64.16 -70.61
C ASP A 99 0.24 -63.27 -70.24
N TYR A 100 0.81 -62.57 -71.23
CA TYR A 100 1.84 -61.55 -70.99
C TYR A 100 1.31 -60.38 -70.17
N LEU A 101 0.15 -59.82 -70.53
CA LEU A 101 -0.49 -58.76 -69.75
C LEU A 101 -0.84 -59.20 -68.33
N GLN A 102 -1.35 -60.42 -68.15
CA GLN A 102 -1.62 -60.98 -66.82
C GLN A 102 -0.33 -61.07 -66.00
N SER A 103 0.79 -61.45 -66.61
CA SER A 103 2.09 -61.53 -65.92
C SER A 103 2.63 -60.16 -65.54
N VAL A 104 2.61 -59.19 -66.47
CA VAL A 104 3.10 -57.82 -66.24
C VAL A 104 2.24 -57.09 -65.25
N VAL A 105 0.92 -57.05 -65.46
CA VAL A 105 -0.01 -56.37 -64.57
C VAL A 105 -0.12 -57.10 -63.23
N GLY A 106 -0.07 -58.44 -63.22
CA GLY A 106 -0.09 -59.26 -62.01
C GLY A 106 1.12 -59.02 -61.11
N ALA A 107 2.33 -58.96 -61.69
CA ALA A 107 3.55 -58.67 -60.94
C ALA A 107 3.50 -57.28 -60.28
N VAL A 108 2.95 -56.28 -60.97
CA VAL A 108 2.83 -54.92 -60.42
C VAL A 108 1.65 -54.79 -59.44
N LYS A 109 0.55 -55.51 -59.67
CA LYS A 109 -0.63 -55.52 -58.78
C LYS A 109 -0.32 -56.14 -57.41
N ALA A 110 0.53 -57.17 -57.37
CA ALA A 110 0.92 -57.85 -56.13
C ALA A 110 1.60 -56.91 -55.12
N ASP A 111 2.25 -55.84 -55.60
CA ASP A 111 2.98 -54.88 -54.78
C ASP A 111 2.09 -53.75 -54.24
N MET A 112 1.00 -53.39 -54.94
CA MET A 112 0.31 -52.11 -54.72
C MET A 112 -1.12 -52.21 -54.14
N LYS A 113 -1.70 -53.41 -53.98
CA LYS A 113 -3.08 -53.61 -53.47
C LYS A 113 -4.16 -52.77 -54.20
N ASN A 114 -3.97 -52.50 -55.49
CA ASN A 114 -4.97 -51.81 -56.31
C ASN A 114 -6.10 -52.75 -56.74
N ASP A 115 -7.32 -52.24 -56.90
CA ASP A 115 -8.47 -53.06 -57.27
C ASP A 115 -8.43 -53.48 -58.74
N SER A 116 -8.11 -52.56 -59.66
CA SER A 116 -8.08 -52.87 -61.10
C SER A 116 -7.21 -51.91 -61.91
N VAL A 117 -6.41 -52.48 -62.81
CA VAL A 117 -5.75 -51.78 -63.91
C VAL A 117 -6.30 -52.33 -65.21
N ILE A 118 -6.73 -51.47 -66.13
CA ILE A 118 -7.36 -51.88 -67.38
C ILE A 118 -6.81 -51.03 -68.52
N ILE A 119 -6.41 -51.67 -69.60
CA ILE A 119 -5.98 -51.03 -70.84
C ILE A 119 -7.16 -51.08 -71.82
N TYR A 120 -7.59 -49.93 -72.30
CA TYR A 120 -8.70 -49.78 -73.24
C TYR A 120 -8.15 -49.49 -74.64
N SER A 121 -8.18 -50.49 -75.53
CA SER A 121 -7.69 -50.34 -76.90
C SER A 121 -8.72 -49.65 -77.79
N ILE A 122 -8.24 -48.72 -78.61
CA ILE A 122 -9.04 -47.99 -79.61
C ILE A 122 -9.30 -48.86 -80.86
N SER A 123 -8.63 -50.02 -80.99
CA SER A 123 -8.85 -50.93 -82.12
C SER A 123 -10.21 -51.61 -82.08
N GLU A 124 -10.94 -51.58 -83.21
CA GLU A 124 -12.25 -52.23 -83.39
C GLU A 124 -12.20 -53.77 -83.28
N HIS A 125 -11.02 -54.38 -83.42
CA HIS A 125 -10.82 -55.84 -83.39
C HIS A 125 -10.42 -56.38 -82.01
N THR A 126 -10.47 -55.55 -80.96
CA THR A 126 -10.07 -55.95 -79.61
C THR A 126 -11.09 -56.90 -78.98
N LEU A 127 -10.65 -58.09 -78.56
CA LEU A 127 -11.43 -58.98 -77.69
C LEU A 127 -11.29 -58.55 -76.23
N ASN A 128 -12.39 -58.56 -75.48
CA ASN A 128 -12.38 -58.21 -74.07
C ASN A 128 -11.76 -59.35 -73.25
N GLY A 129 -10.67 -59.05 -72.54
CA GLY A 129 -10.02 -59.91 -71.55
C GLY A 129 -10.00 -59.26 -70.17
N ASP A 130 -9.19 -59.82 -69.26
CA ASP A 130 -9.12 -59.36 -67.87
C ASP A 130 -8.50 -57.97 -67.73
N TYR A 131 -7.49 -57.67 -68.55
CA TYR A 131 -6.71 -56.43 -68.50
C TYR A 131 -6.78 -55.59 -69.79
N LEU A 132 -7.38 -56.12 -70.86
CA LEU A 132 -7.54 -55.44 -72.15
C LEU A 132 -9.02 -55.40 -72.51
N ARG A 133 -9.54 -54.20 -72.79
CA ARG A 133 -10.94 -53.99 -73.18
C ARG A 133 -11.06 -53.06 -74.37
N ARG A 134 -12.23 -53.04 -75.01
CA ARG A 134 -12.54 -52.04 -76.06
C ARG A 134 -12.72 -50.65 -75.46
N PHE A 135 -12.19 -49.62 -76.13
CA PHE A 135 -12.33 -48.23 -75.73
C PHE A 135 -13.79 -47.78 -75.56
N ASP A 136 -14.72 -48.31 -76.36
CA ASP A 136 -16.15 -48.04 -76.25
C ASP A 136 -16.76 -48.40 -74.88
N SER A 137 -16.11 -49.32 -74.13
CA SER A 137 -16.57 -49.74 -72.79
C SER A 137 -16.07 -48.85 -71.65
N LEU A 138 -15.13 -47.93 -71.92
CA LEU A 138 -14.57 -47.01 -70.94
C LEU A 138 -15.66 -46.06 -70.43
N GLY A 139 -15.85 -45.96 -69.12
CA GLY A 139 -16.88 -45.09 -68.54
C GLY A 139 -18.32 -45.58 -68.72
N SER A 140 -18.54 -46.85 -69.09
CA SER A 140 -19.89 -47.44 -69.23
C SER A 140 -20.75 -47.38 -67.96
N TYR A 141 -20.15 -47.10 -66.81
CA TYR A 141 -20.83 -46.88 -65.53
C TYR A 141 -21.33 -45.44 -65.32
N GLU A 142 -20.90 -44.49 -66.16
CA GLU A 142 -21.34 -43.10 -66.08
C GLU A 142 -22.76 -42.95 -66.67
N PRO A 143 -23.56 -41.96 -66.22
CA PRO A 143 -24.95 -41.78 -66.67
C PRO A 143 -25.11 -41.55 -68.18
N ASP A 144 -24.08 -41.01 -68.84
CA ASP A 144 -24.01 -40.73 -70.27
C ASP A 144 -23.38 -41.90 -71.07
N GLY A 145 -23.17 -43.05 -70.44
CA GLY A 145 -22.45 -44.18 -71.03
C GLY A 145 -20.97 -43.91 -71.30
N GLY A 146 -20.38 -42.90 -70.64
CA GLY A 146 -18.96 -42.55 -70.71
C GLY A 146 -18.57 -41.74 -71.94
N SER A 147 -19.53 -41.21 -72.69
CA SER A 147 -19.26 -40.50 -73.95
C SER A 147 -18.43 -39.23 -73.76
N GLN A 148 -18.75 -38.43 -72.74
CA GLN A 148 -18.05 -37.21 -72.39
C GLN A 148 -16.66 -37.52 -71.80
N LEU A 149 -16.56 -38.51 -70.92
CA LEU A 149 -15.29 -38.96 -70.35
C LEU A 149 -14.28 -39.36 -71.44
N ARG A 150 -14.73 -40.12 -72.45
CA ARG A 150 -13.87 -40.54 -73.57
C ARG A 150 -13.39 -39.35 -74.40
N GLN A 151 -14.24 -38.34 -74.62
CA GLN A 151 -13.84 -37.12 -75.31
C GLN A 151 -12.83 -36.30 -74.50
N ASP A 152 -13.06 -36.13 -73.20
CA ASP A 152 -12.18 -35.37 -72.30
C ASP A 152 -10.78 -36.00 -72.22
N ILE A 153 -10.70 -37.33 -72.13
CA ILE A 153 -9.41 -38.05 -72.09
C ILE A 153 -8.65 -37.89 -73.41
N LEU A 154 -9.33 -38.03 -74.56
CA LEU A 154 -8.67 -37.90 -75.87
C LEU A 154 -8.29 -36.45 -76.20
N ALA A 155 -8.98 -35.47 -75.63
CA ALA A 155 -8.65 -34.05 -75.74
C ALA A 155 -7.52 -33.62 -74.77
N SER A 156 -7.24 -34.41 -73.74
CA SER A 156 -6.17 -34.14 -72.78
C SER A 156 -4.77 -34.36 -73.39
N ASP A 157 -3.78 -33.62 -72.88
CA ASP A 157 -2.37 -33.76 -73.31
C ASP A 157 -1.86 -35.19 -73.05
N PRO A 158 -1.43 -35.95 -74.08
CA PRO A 158 -0.89 -37.30 -73.94
C PRO A 158 0.32 -37.39 -72.98
N GLY A 159 1.03 -36.27 -72.77
CA GLY A 159 2.15 -36.20 -71.82
C GLY A 159 1.72 -36.33 -70.35
N ASN A 160 0.52 -35.87 -70.00
CA ASN A 160 0.06 -35.74 -68.63
C ASN A 160 -0.87 -36.88 -68.20
N VAL A 161 -1.02 -37.07 -66.89
CA VAL A 161 -2.00 -37.99 -66.32
C VAL A 161 -3.31 -37.23 -66.14
N PHE A 162 -4.39 -37.73 -66.73
CA PHE A 162 -5.72 -37.19 -66.52
C PHE A 162 -6.35 -37.86 -65.30
N TRP A 163 -6.74 -37.06 -64.31
CA TRP A 163 -7.32 -37.53 -63.07
C TRP A 163 -8.82 -37.29 -63.06
N ARG A 164 -9.58 -38.18 -62.43
CA ARG A 164 -11.02 -37.96 -62.17
C ARG A 164 -11.43 -38.61 -60.87
N LEU A 165 -12.27 -37.93 -60.10
CA LEU A 165 -12.92 -38.47 -58.93
C LEU A 165 -14.36 -38.84 -59.29
N SER A 166 -14.77 -40.09 -59.06
CA SER A 166 -16.13 -40.53 -59.33
C SER A 166 -16.62 -41.53 -58.26
N ALA A 167 -17.90 -41.44 -57.91
CA ALA A 167 -18.58 -42.32 -56.98
C ALA A 167 -19.55 -43.21 -57.76
N LEU A 168 -19.36 -44.53 -57.68
CA LEU A 168 -20.20 -45.51 -58.37
C LEU A 168 -21.48 -45.76 -57.57
N ASN A 169 -22.51 -44.93 -57.78
CA ASN A 169 -23.82 -45.10 -57.14
C ASN A 169 -24.74 -45.98 -57.99
N GLY A 170 -24.89 -47.27 -57.64
CA GLY A 170 -25.79 -48.19 -58.33
C GLY A 170 -26.24 -49.39 -57.49
N LEU A 171 -27.55 -49.44 -57.20
CA LEU A 171 -28.41 -50.58 -56.80
C LEU A 171 -27.80 -51.63 -55.85
N GLY A 172 -27.93 -51.41 -54.54
CA GLY A 172 -27.88 -52.48 -53.53
C GLY A 172 -26.50 -52.91 -53.02
N ALA A 173 -25.44 -52.15 -53.30
CA ALA A 173 -24.13 -52.40 -52.72
C ALA A 173 -24.01 -51.80 -51.30
N PRO A 174 -23.58 -52.57 -50.28
CA PRO A 174 -23.12 -52.00 -49.02
C PRO A 174 -21.70 -51.43 -49.20
N GLU A 175 -21.49 -50.21 -48.70
CA GLU A 175 -20.25 -49.41 -48.62
C GLU A 175 -19.78 -48.61 -49.85
N ASP A 176 -19.28 -47.39 -49.56
CA ASP A 176 -18.74 -46.35 -50.44
C ASP A 176 -17.77 -46.88 -51.51
N ARG A 177 -18.23 -46.94 -52.76
CA ARG A 177 -17.41 -47.24 -53.94
C ARG A 177 -16.95 -45.96 -54.63
N THR A 178 -16.26 -45.11 -53.87
CA THR A 178 -15.60 -43.91 -54.40
C THR A 178 -14.19 -44.27 -54.84
N TYR A 179 -13.81 -43.90 -56.06
CA TYR A 179 -12.48 -44.16 -56.61
C TYR A 179 -11.87 -42.89 -57.18
N ILE A 180 -10.54 -42.80 -57.04
CA ILE A 180 -9.73 -41.88 -57.82
C ILE A 180 -9.27 -42.65 -59.06
N TYR A 181 -9.64 -42.15 -60.23
CA TYR A 181 -9.30 -42.71 -61.52
C TYR A 181 -8.13 -41.96 -62.12
N LEU A 182 -7.13 -42.72 -62.57
CA LEU A 182 -5.98 -42.22 -63.31
C LEU A 182 -6.09 -42.73 -64.74
N TYR A 183 -6.03 -41.81 -65.69
CA TYR A 183 -6.03 -42.12 -67.11
C TYR A 183 -4.75 -41.60 -67.75
N LYS A 184 -4.16 -42.41 -68.62
CA LYS A 184 -3.09 -41.95 -69.50
C LYS A 184 -3.26 -42.56 -70.88
N THR A 185 -3.22 -41.68 -71.88
CA THR A 185 -3.34 -42.05 -73.28
C THR A 185 -2.00 -42.59 -73.77
N LEU A 186 -2.04 -43.79 -74.31
CA LEU A 186 -0.95 -44.39 -75.05
C LEU A 186 -1.03 -43.95 -76.50
N ALA A 187 0.00 -43.29 -77.02
CA ALA A 187 0.04 -42.80 -78.39
C ALA A 187 1.29 -43.28 -79.14
N SER A 188 1.14 -43.55 -80.44
CA SER A 188 2.24 -43.69 -81.40
C SER A 188 2.29 -42.46 -82.30
N PHE A 189 3.31 -42.35 -83.16
CA PHE A 189 3.41 -41.36 -84.24
C PHE A 189 2.17 -41.32 -85.16
N ARG A 190 1.35 -42.38 -85.19
CA ARG A 190 0.12 -42.49 -85.99
C ARG A 190 -1.16 -42.06 -85.27
N GLY A 191 -1.11 -41.73 -83.98
CA GLY A 191 -2.26 -41.36 -83.17
C GLY A 191 -2.41 -42.19 -81.88
N PRO A 192 -3.51 -42.00 -81.12
CA PRO A 192 -3.75 -42.72 -79.88
C PRO A 192 -4.05 -44.20 -80.17
N LEU A 193 -3.41 -45.10 -79.42
CA LEU A 193 -3.52 -46.55 -79.54
C LEU A 193 -4.45 -47.15 -78.47
N ALA A 194 -4.31 -46.68 -77.22
CA ALA A 194 -5.08 -47.15 -76.09
C ALA A 194 -5.12 -46.11 -74.96
N VAL A 195 -5.97 -46.33 -73.95
CA VAL A 195 -5.98 -45.58 -72.69
C VAL A 195 -5.81 -46.56 -71.54
N THR A 196 -4.82 -46.31 -70.68
CA THR A 196 -4.65 -47.09 -69.45
C THR A 196 -5.40 -46.42 -68.31
N GLU A 197 -6.23 -47.18 -67.60
CA GLU A 197 -7.01 -46.77 -66.44
C GLU A 197 -6.47 -47.49 -65.19
N ILE A 198 -6.16 -46.73 -64.14
CA ILE A 198 -5.90 -47.26 -62.80
C ILE A 198 -6.96 -46.70 -61.85
N ARG A 199 -7.54 -47.58 -61.03
CA ARG A 199 -8.53 -47.20 -60.01
C ARG A 199 -7.92 -47.36 -58.63
N VAL A 200 -7.83 -46.24 -57.91
CA VAL A 200 -7.40 -46.23 -56.51
C VAL A 200 -8.65 -46.13 -55.64
N PRO A 201 -8.96 -47.16 -54.83
CA PRO A 201 -10.10 -47.12 -53.92
C PRO A 201 -9.91 -46.01 -52.88
N PHE A 202 -10.89 -45.12 -52.72
CA PHE A 202 -10.86 -44.09 -51.68
C PHE A 202 -10.68 -44.66 -50.26
N PRO A 203 -11.19 -45.87 -49.91
CA PRO A 203 -10.87 -46.52 -48.64
C PRO A 203 -9.38 -46.76 -48.39
N THR A 204 -8.55 -46.92 -49.44
CA THR A 204 -7.09 -47.07 -49.30
C THR A 204 -6.43 -45.75 -48.89
N ILE A 205 -6.97 -44.63 -49.36
CA ILE A 205 -6.56 -43.29 -48.91
C ILE A 205 -6.99 -43.09 -47.46
N ARG A 206 -8.22 -43.47 -47.12
CA ARG A 206 -8.75 -43.38 -45.75
C ARG A 206 -7.91 -44.11 -44.70
N ARG A 207 -7.35 -45.29 -45.03
CA ARG A 207 -6.46 -46.04 -44.13
C ARG A 207 -5.20 -45.28 -43.70
N HIS A 208 -4.72 -44.33 -44.49
CA HIS A 208 -3.57 -43.50 -44.11
C HIS A 208 -3.92 -42.46 -43.04
N PHE A 209 -5.21 -42.26 -42.76
CA PHE A 209 -5.73 -41.36 -41.72
C PHE A 209 -6.44 -42.12 -40.60
N ASP A 210 -6.22 -43.43 -40.48
CA ASP A 210 -6.70 -44.27 -39.38
C ASP A 210 -5.82 -44.08 -38.13
N VAL A 211 -5.65 -42.81 -37.75
CA VAL A 211 -4.94 -42.36 -36.56
C VAL A 211 -6.00 -42.01 -35.52
N GLU A 212 -5.71 -42.21 -34.24
CA GLU A 212 -6.57 -41.72 -33.17
C GLU A 212 -6.70 -40.19 -33.27
N LEU A 213 -7.82 -39.75 -33.86
CA LEU A 213 -8.12 -38.34 -33.98
C LEU A 213 -8.75 -37.84 -32.68
N PRO A 214 -8.45 -36.60 -32.28
CA PRO A 214 -9.13 -35.98 -31.17
C PRO A 214 -10.66 -35.91 -31.40
N LEU A 215 -11.45 -35.96 -30.32
CA LEU A 215 -12.91 -35.95 -30.41
C LEU A 215 -13.44 -34.78 -31.25
N ASN A 216 -14.37 -35.07 -32.16
CA ASN A 216 -15.02 -34.12 -33.07
C ASN A 216 -14.07 -33.40 -34.05
N THR A 217 -12.84 -33.88 -34.21
CA THR A 217 -11.98 -33.50 -35.34
C THR A 217 -12.51 -34.17 -36.62
N SER A 218 -12.55 -33.42 -37.71
CA SER A 218 -12.86 -33.96 -39.03
C SER A 218 -11.71 -33.73 -40.00
N ILE A 219 -11.44 -34.73 -40.83
CA ILE A 219 -10.51 -34.64 -41.96
C ILE A 219 -11.32 -34.78 -43.23
N ALA A 220 -11.13 -33.86 -44.17
CA ALA A 220 -11.75 -33.88 -45.48
C ALA A 220 -10.70 -33.78 -46.58
N PHE A 221 -10.95 -34.48 -47.68
CA PHE A 221 -10.24 -34.31 -48.93
C PHE A 221 -10.99 -33.29 -49.80
N GLU A 222 -10.37 -32.16 -50.08
CA GLU A 222 -10.87 -31.14 -50.99
C GLU A 222 -10.27 -31.41 -52.38
N SER A 223 -11.06 -31.96 -53.30
CA SER A 223 -10.58 -32.26 -54.65
C SER A 223 -10.56 -31.00 -55.52
N ASN A 224 -9.43 -30.70 -56.14
CA ASN A 224 -9.32 -29.70 -57.20
C ASN A 224 -9.99 -30.19 -58.51
N ILE A 225 -10.24 -31.49 -58.59
CA ILE A 225 -10.70 -32.19 -59.79
C ILE A 225 -12.12 -32.69 -59.54
N GLY A 226 -13.10 -32.04 -60.14
CA GLY A 226 -14.53 -32.34 -59.94
C GLY A 226 -15.21 -31.58 -58.79
N GLY A 227 -14.50 -30.68 -58.09
CA GLY A 227 -15.09 -29.67 -57.20
C GLY A 227 -15.80 -30.19 -55.93
N GLY A 228 -15.44 -31.38 -55.44
CA GLY A 228 -16.08 -32.02 -54.30
C GLY A 228 -15.20 -32.07 -53.04
N ARG A 229 -15.85 -31.99 -51.87
CA ARG A 229 -15.25 -32.33 -50.57
C ARG A 229 -15.68 -33.74 -50.16
N LEU A 230 -14.72 -34.63 -49.92
CA LEU A 230 -14.99 -35.99 -49.44
C LEU A 230 -14.55 -36.13 -47.98
N PRO A 231 -15.43 -36.57 -47.06
CA PRO A 231 -15.04 -36.84 -45.69
C PRO A 231 -14.10 -38.06 -45.64
N ILE A 232 -12.97 -37.92 -44.96
CA ILE A 232 -12.02 -39.01 -44.71
C ILE A 232 -12.29 -39.62 -43.33
N SER A 233 -12.39 -38.79 -42.30
CA SER A 233 -12.61 -39.22 -40.91
C SER A 233 -13.31 -38.13 -40.10
N GLY A 234 -14.06 -38.53 -39.05
CA GLY A 234 -14.79 -37.62 -38.16
C GLY A 234 -16.34 -37.71 -38.25
N PRO A 235 -17.05 -36.98 -37.38
CA PRO A 235 -18.51 -37.10 -37.21
C PRO A 235 -19.35 -36.45 -38.31
N ASP A 236 -18.82 -35.48 -39.05
CA ASP A 236 -19.52 -34.84 -40.18
C ASP A 236 -19.25 -35.60 -41.48
N GLN A 237 -19.97 -36.71 -41.70
CA GLN A 237 -19.92 -37.45 -42.96
C GLN A 237 -20.94 -36.97 -44.02
N GLY A 238 -21.63 -35.83 -43.81
CA GLY A 238 -22.75 -35.48 -44.70
C GLY A 238 -23.24 -34.04 -44.80
N GLU A 239 -22.71 -33.05 -44.08
CA GLU A 239 -23.21 -31.67 -44.21
C GLU A 239 -22.17 -30.67 -44.71
N ALA A 240 -22.65 -29.81 -45.62
CA ALA A 240 -21.89 -28.74 -46.26
C ALA A 240 -21.25 -27.82 -45.20
N ALA A 241 -19.95 -28.01 -44.99
CA ALA A 241 -19.09 -27.17 -44.15
C ALA A 241 -18.84 -25.78 -44.78
N ALA A 242 -19.90 -25.03 -45.06
CA ALA A 242 -19.83 -23.68 -45.58
C ALA A 242 -19.84 -22.60 -44.47
N ASP A 243 -20.22 -22.93 -43.23
CA ASP A 243 -20.36 -21.91 -42.15
C ASP A 243 -19.65 -22.26 -40.81
N HIS A 244 -18.97 -23.40 -40.72
CA HIS A 244 -18.33 -23.85 -39.46
C HIS A 244 -16.87 -23.38 -39.26
N THR A 245 -16.36 -22.48 -40.11
CA THR A 245 -15.00 -21.94 -39.97
C THR A 245 -14.84 -20.96 -38.80
N LYS A 246 -15.92 -20.44 -38.22
CA LYS A 246 -15.83 -19.55 -37.04
C LYS A 246 -15.42 -20.28 -35.76
N ASP A 247 -15.84 -21.54 -35.61
CA ASP A 247 -15.69 -22.30 -34.36
C ASP A 247 -14.69 -23.45 -34.46
N ARG A 248 -13.96 -23.55 -35.57
CA ARG A 248 -12.93 -24.56 -35.81
C ARG A 248 -11.64 -23.93 -36.29
N TYR A 249 -10.51 -24.49 -35.89
CA TYR A 249 -9.21 -24.24 -36.52
C TYR A 249 -9.07 -25.16 -37.73
N GLY A 250 -8.63 -24.62 -38.86
CA GLY A 250 -8.47 -25.36 -40.11
C GLY A 250 -7.00 -25.43 -40.52
N ILE A 251 -6.45 -26.64 -40.61
CA ILE A 251 -5.11 -26.92 -41.14
C ILE A 251 -5.31 -27.48 -42.55
N ARG A 252 -4.56 -26.97 -43.54
CA ARG A 252 -4.68 -27.39 -44.95
C ARG A 252 -3.32 -27.73 -45.52
N LEU A 253 -3.18 -28.91 -46.10
CA LEU A 253 -1.96 -29.38 -46.75
C LEU A 253 -2.28 -29.86 -48.16
N ASP A 254 -1.59 -29.29 -49.14
CA ASP A 254 -1.74 -29.66 -50.55
C ASP A 254 -0.98 -30.95 -50.86
N LEU A 255 -1.61 -31.86 -51.62
CA LEU A 255 -0.92 -33.04 -52.14
C LEU A 255 0.05 -32.64 -53.25
N LYS A 256 1.26 -33.23 -53.27
CA LYS A 256 2.26 -33.00 -54.33
C LYS A 256 1.75 -33.39 -55.71
N SER A 257 0.80 -34.31 -55.77
CA SER A 257 0.14 -34.74 -57.00
C SER A 257 -0.74 -33.65 -57.65
N GLY A 258 -1.09 -32.57 -56.92
CA GLY A 258 -1.93 -31.47 -57.42
C GLY A 258 -3.43 -31.78 -57.50
N ILE A 259 -3.85 -32.98 -57.11
CA ILE A 259 -5.22 -33.49 -57.24
C ILE A 259 -6.17 -32.82 -56.25
N GLY A 260 -5.66 -32.40 -55.09
CA GLY A 260 -6.45 -31.78 -54.05
C GLY A 260 -5.67 -31.46 -52.79
N THR A 261 -6.39 -30.93 -51.82
CA THR A 261 -5.89 -30.49 -50.52
C THR A 261 -6.52 -31.35 -49.44
N VAL A 262 -5.74 -31.79 -48.46
CA VAL A 262 -6.29 -32.43 -47.26
C VAL A 262 -6.46 -31.36 -46.19
N ALA A 263 -7.69 -31.20 -45.69
CA ALA A 263 -8.04 -30.25 -44.66
C ALA A 263 -8.42 -30.97 -43.36
N MET A 264 -7.82 -30.56 -42.25
CA MET A 264 -8.18 -30.98 -40.90
C MET A 264 -8.89 -29.83 -40.18
N TYR A 265 -10.05 -30.10 -39.58
CA TYR A 265 -10.82 -29.14 -38.80
C TYR A 265 -10.88 -29.58 -37.33
N ILE A 266 -10.30 -28.76 -36.46
CA ILE A 266 -10.22 -29.01 -35.02
C ILE A 266 -11.20 -28.06 -34.31
N PRO A 267 -12.15 -28.55 -33.50
CA PRO A 267 -13.05 -27.68 -32.74
C PRO A 267 -12.31 -26.77 -31.76
N LYS A 268 -12.64 -25.47 -31.74
CA LYS A 268 -12.06 -24.53 -30.77
C LYS A 268 -12.32 -24.96 -29.33
N SER A 269 -13.48 -25.55 -29.05
CA SER A 269 -13.84 -26.06 -27.72
C SER A 269 -12.89 -27.15 -27.22
N LEU A 270 -12.33 -27.96 -28.12
CA LEU A 270 -11.38 -28.99 -27.76
C LEU A 270 -10.02 -28.39 -27.38
N VAL A 271 -9.55 -27.43 -28.19
CA VAL A 271 -8.32 -26.68 -27.92
C VAL A 271 -8.45 -25.94 -26.59
N ILE A 272 -9.58 -25.27 -26.36
CA ILE A 272 -9.88 -24.58 -25.09
C ILE A 272 -9.83 -25.57 -23.91
N ARG A 273 -10.41 -26.76 -24.05
CA ARG A 273 -10.42 -27.78 -22.99
C ARG A 273 -9.02 -28.28 -22.62
N GLU A 274 -8.13 -28.46 -23.59
CA GLU A 274 -6.73 -28.80 -23.29
C GLU A 274 -6.02 -27.67 -22.55
N LEU A 275 -6.45 -26.43 -22.78
CA LEU A 275 -5.91 -25.24 -22.15
C LEU A 275 -6.53 -24.91 -20.77
N ASP A 276 -7.62 -25.57 -20.35
CA ASP A 276 -8.30 -25.31 -19.06
C ASP A 276 -7.36 -25.44 -17.86
N SER A 277 -6.46 -26.44 -17.89
CA SER A 277 -5.47 -26.64 -16.82
C SER A 277 -4.47 -25.48 -16.71
N TYR A 278 -4.08 -24.90 -17.85
CA TYR A 278 -3.21 -23.75 -17.92
C TYR A 278 -3.91 -22.47 -17.47
N TRP A 279 -5.20 -22.30 -17.82
CA TRP A 279 -6.04 -21.23 -17.29
C TRP A 279 -6.13 -21.26 -15.76
N ILE A 280 -6.42 -22.43 -15.19
CA ILE A 280 -6.51 -22.60 -13.73
C ILE A 280 -5.16 -22.27 -13.08
N GLY A 281 -4.06 -22.75 -13.67
CA GLY A 281 -2.70 -22.44 -13.20
C GLY A 281 -2.38 -20.95 -13.26
N ALA A 282 -2.72 -20.27 -14.37
CA ALA A 282 -2.50 -18.84 -14.54
C ALA A 282 -3.30 -18.00 -13.53
N VAL A 283 -4.57 -18.36 -13.31
CA VAL A 283 -5.43 -17.70 -12.30
C VAL A 283 -4.89 -17.94 -10.89
N ALA A 284 -4.48 -19.17 -10.56
CA ALA A 284 -3.88 -19.50 -9.27
C ALA A 284 -2.57 -18.73 -9.03
N MET A 285 -1.72 -18.61 -10.05
CA MET A 285 -0.49 -17.81 -9.99
C MET A 285 -0.80 -16.32 -9.79
N LEU A 286 -1.77 -15.76 -10.52
CA LEU A 286 -2.19 -14.38 -10.38
C LEU A 286 -2.73 -14.10 -8.97
N LEU A 287 -3.56 -15.00 -8.43
CA LEU A 287 -4.04 -14.94 -7.05
C LEU A 287 -2.90 -15.04 -6.04
N GLY A 288 -1.92 -15.92 -6.27
CA GLY A 288 -0.73 -16.04 -5.42
C GLY A 288 0.07 -14.74 -5.37
N VAL A 289 0.35 -14.13 -6.53
CA VAL A 289 1.07 -12.85 -6.61
C VAL A 289 0.25 -11.74 -5.95
N MET A 290 -1.08 -11.72 -6.10
CA MET A 290 -1.97 -10.78 -5.42
C MET A 290 -1.88 -10.88 -3.90
N ILE A 291 -1.89 -12.11 -3.37
CA ILE A 291 -1.75 -12.37 -1.93
C ILE A 291 -0.38 -11.90 -1.43
N ILE A 292 0.70 -12.20 -2.17
CA ILE A 292 2.05 -11.75 -1.81
C ILE A 292 2.14 -10.21 -1.79
N LEU A 293 1.60 -9.53 -2.80
CA LEU A 293 1.54 -8.08 -2.84
C LEU A 293 0.72 -7.51 -1.70
N PHE A 294 -0.43 -8.11 -1.39
CA PHE A 294 -1.26 -7.70 -0.26
C PHE A 294 -0.49 -7.81 1.07
N LEU A 295 0.19 -8.94 1.30
CA LEU A 295 1.01 -9.16 2.49
C LEU A 295 2.17 -8.16 2.55
N MET A 296 2.86 -7.91 1.43
CA MET A 296 3.96 -6.95 1.34
C MET A 296 3.47 -5.53 1.68
N VAL A 297 2.33 -5.11 1.15
CA VAL A 297 1.72 -3.81 1.44
C VAL A 297 1.34 -3.69 2.92
N GLU A 298 0.78 -4.72 3.54
CA GLU A 298 0.49 -4.72 4.98
C GLU A 298 1.76 -4.66 5.84
N VAL A 299 2.83 -5.37 5.47
CA VAL A 299 4.13 -5.32 6.16
C VAL A 299 4.75 -3.92 6.06
N VAL A 300 4.82 -3.36 4.85
CA VAL A 300 5.35 -2.00 4.61
C VAL A 300 4.51 -0.98 5.37
N SER A 301 3.18 -1.07 5.29
CA SER A 301 2.27 -0.16 5.99
C SER A 301 2.43 -0.27 7.51
N PHE A 302 2.60 -1.48 8.05
CA PHE A 302 2.90 -1.70 9.47
C PHE A 302 4.20 -1.04 9.90
N TYR A 303 5.28 -1.23 9.13
CA TYR A 303 6.59 -0.65 9.44
C TYR A 303 6.55 0.88 9.40
N LEU A 304 5.95 1.45 8.35
CA LEU A 304 5.85 2.90 8.15
C LEU A 304 4.99 3.55 9.23
N THR A 305 3.82 2.98 9.51
CA THR A 305 2.91 3.49 10.55
C THR A 305 3.56 3.42 11.93
N ARG A 306 4.27 2.34 12.26
CA ARG A 306 4.95 2.21 13.56
C ARG A 306 6.05 3.25 13.73
N LYS A 307 6.85 3.51 12.68
CA LYS A 307 7.86 4.60 12.69
C LYS A 307 7.20 5.96 12.93
N LEU A 308 6.12 6.26 12.21
CA LEU A 308 5.34 7.49 12.37
C LEU A 308 4.76 7.62 13.78
N GLU A 309 4.18 6.56 14.33
CA GLU A 309 3.58 6.58 15.67
C GLU A 309 4.62 6.83 16.77
N VAL A 310 5.84 6.29 16.62
CA VAL A 310 6.95 6.58 17.54
C VAL A 310 7.36 8.05 17.45
N LEU A 311 7.46 8.60 16.23
CA LEU A 311 7.76 10.03 16.02
C LEU A 311 6.68 10.92 16.65
N PHE A 312 5.40 10.63 16.39
CA PHE A 312 4.27 11.39 16.95
C PHE A 312 4.18 11.27 18.47
N ARG A 313 4.38 10.08 19.04
CA ARG A 313 4.37 9.91 20.51
C ARG A 313 5.48 10.71 21.19
N ARG A 314 6.66 10.79 20.57
CA ARG A 314 7.77 11.63 21.05
C ARG A 314 7.49 13.12 20.90
N MET A 315 6.68 13.53 19.93
CA MET A 315 6.26 14.92 19.75
C MET A 315 5.15 15.32 20.73
N ASN A 316 4.23 14.40 21.03
CA ASN A 316 3.07 14.68 21.88
C ASN A 316 3.37 14.62 23.38
N THR A 317 4.65 14.62 23.76
CA THR A 317 5.06 14.84 25.15
C THR A 317 4.86 16.30 25.52
N THR A 318 4.19 16.56 26.65
CA THR A 318 3.94 17.90 27.20
C THR A 318 5.21 18.75 27.23
N VAL A 319 5.08 20.05 26.93
CA VAL A 319 6.20 21.02 26.91
C VAL A 319 7.03 21.00 28.20
N GLU A 320 6.42 20.75 29.36
CA GLU A 320 7.13 20.54 30.63
C GLU A 320 8.15 19.38 30.58
N ASN A 321 7.80 18.26 29.95
CA ASN A 321 8.73 17.14 29.76
C ASN A 321 9.84 17.49 28.74
N LEU A 322 9.57 18.40 27.80
CA LEU A 322 10.56 18.90 26.84
C LEU A 322 11.53 19.89 27.49
N LEU A 323 11.16 20.54 28.60
CA LEU A 323 12.05 21.43 29.36
C LEU A 323 13.01 20.63 30.27
N GLN A 324 12.59 19.47 30.77
CA GLN A 324 13.38 18.66 31.73
C GLN A 324 14.25 17.57 31.08
N ASN A 325 13.94 17.10 29.87
CA ASN A 325 14.70 16.01 29.24
C ASN A 325 15.75 16.53 28.26
N ASP A 326 17.03 16.35 28.61
CA ASP A 326 18.18 16.67 27.75
C ASP A 326 18.53 15.57 26.72
N HIS A 327 17.79 14.47 26.70
CA HIS A 327 18.12 13.28 25.90
C HIS A 327 17.02 12.85 24.94
N LEU A 328 16.46 13.80 24.17
CA LEU A 328 15.61 13.47 23.02
C LEU A 328 16.47 13.04 21.83
N GLN A 329 17.06 11.84 21.91
CA GLN A 329 17.72 11.22 20.76
C GLN A 329 16.67 10.63 19.80
N PHE A 330 16.49 11.29 18.66
CA PHE A 330 15.86 10.66 17.50
C PHE A 330 16.85 9.62 16.94
N SER A 331 16.33 8.51 16.42
CA SER A 331 17.08 7.28 16.12
C SER A 331 18.39 7.49 15.35
N THR A 332 19.36 6.59 15.56
CA THR A 332 20.71 6.56 14.95
C THR A 332 20.77 6.01 13.52
N THR A 333 19.64 5.89 12.81
CA THR A 333 19.61 5.34 11.45
C THR A 333 19.70 6.50 10.45
N ASP A 334 20.55 6.44 9.43
CA ASP A 334 20.68 7.52 8.43
C ASP A 334 19.55 7.46 7.39
N ASP A 335 18.30 7.65 7.83
CA ASP A 335 17.10 7.68 7.01
C ASP A 335 16.37 9.03 7.06
N GLU A 336 15.44 9.27 6.13
CA GLU A 336 14.68 10.52 6.03
C GLU A 336 13.90 10.84 7.32
N PHE A 337 13.44 9.80 8.04
CA PHE A 337 12.74 9.95 9.31
C PHE A 337 13.67 10.45 10.42
N SER A 338 14.93 10.03 10.43
CA SER A 338 15.92 10.50 11.40
C SER A 338 16.38 11.92 11.08
N ARG A 339 16.48 12.30 9.79
CA ARG A 339 16.66 13.71 9.40
C ARG A 339 15.52 14.59 9.91
N MET A 340 14.27 14.17 9.72
CA MET A 340 13.10 14.89 10.27
C MET A 340 13.15 14.98 11.80
N GLY A 341 13.52 13.89 12.47
CA GLY A 341 13.72 13.87 13.92
C GLY A 341 14.77 14.86 14.41
N ASN A 342 15.91 14.97 13.71
CA ASN A 342 16.98 15.90 14.05
C ASN A 342 16.57 17.37 13.86
N VAL A 343 15.87 17.70 12.76
CA VAL A 343 15.34 19.06 12.57
C VAL A 343 14.32 19.39 13.66
N LEU A 344 13.46 18.44 14.02
CA LEU A 344 12.51 18.63 15.11
C LEU A 344 13.21 18.83 16.44
N HIS A 345 14.26 18.06 16.73
CA HIS A 345 15.09 18.25 17.92
C HIS A 345 15.69 19.65 17.99
N GLU A 346 16.26 20.12 16.89
CA GLU A 346 16.84 21.47 16.81
C GLU A 346 15.79 22.56 17.05
N LEU A 347 14.59 22.41 16.48
CA LEU A 347 13.47 23.33 16.73
C LEU A 347 13.06 23.33 18.21
N ILE A 348 12.97 22.16 18.84
CA ILE A 348 12.65 22.04 20.28
C ILE A 348 13.71 22.75 21.13
N VAL A 349 14.99 22.57 20.82
CA VAL A 349 16.10 23.23 21.53
C VAL A 349 16.02 24.75 21.37
N ARG A 350 15.74 25.27 20.18
CA ARG A 350 15.57 26.71 19.95
C ARG A 350 14.36 27.28 20.71
N VAL A 351 13.22 26.58 20.68
CA VAL A 351 12.02 27.00 21.42
C VAL A 351 12.31 27.04 22.92
N ARG A 352 13.05 26.06 23.45
CA ARG A 352 13.52 26.05 24.85
C ARG A 352 14.40 27.26 25.16
N ASP A 353 15.39 27.57 24.32
CA ASP A 353 16.27 28.72 24.51
C ASP A 353 15.50 30.05 24.50
N TYR A 354 14.55 30.20 23.57
CA TYR A 354 13.68 31.39 23.53
C TYR A 354 12.80 31.51 24.76
N TYR A 355 12.20 30.40 25.21
CA TYR A 355 11.39 30.40 26.43
C TYR A 355 12.20 30.85 27.64
N LYS A 356 13.42 30.32 27.80
CA LYS A 356 14.33 30.71 28.88
C LYS A 356 14.66 32.21 28.82
N ARG A 357 15.06 32.71 27.65
CA ARG A 357 15.36 34.14 27.46
C ARG A 357 14.18 35.03 27.81
N ILE A 358 12.97 34.69 27.35
CA ILE A 358 11.75 35.46 27.66
C ILE A 358 11.52 35.51 29.18
N ASN A 359 11.66 34.37 29.87
CA ASN A 359 11.50 34.31 31.31
C ASN A 359 12.57 35.13 32.07
N ASP A 360 13.83 35.07 31.62
CA ASP A 360 14.91 35.87 32.17
C ASP A 360 14.65 37.38 31.96
N TYR A 361 14.17 37.78 30.77
CA TYR A 361 13.76 39.16 30.48
C TYR A 361 12.60 39.66 31.34
N GLU A 362 11.56 38.85 31.55
CA GLU A 362 10.43 39.20 32.44
C GLU A 362 10.90 39.39 33.89
N THR A 363 11.81 38.54 34.34
CA THR A 363 12.39 38.64 35.69
C THR A 363 13.22 39.92 35.84
N GLU A 364 14.12 40.19 34.90
CA GLU A 364 14.94 41.41 34.89
C GLU A 364 14.06 42.67 34.83
N ARG A 365 13.05 42.66 33.96
CA ARG A 365 12.10 43.76 33.84
C ARG A 365 11.36 44.04 35.14
N THR A 366 10.89 43.00 35.83
CA THR A 366 10.22 43.13 37.13
C THR A 366 11.14 43.76 38.19
N VAL A 367 12.42 43.37 38.20
CA VAL A 367 13.42 43.96 39.11
C VAL A 367 13.64 45.44 38.80
N LEU A 368 13.81 45.80 37.51
CA LEU A 368 14.00 47.19 37.08
C LEU A 368 12.77 48.07 37.36
N GLU A 369 11.57 47.57 37.10
CA GLU A 369 10.31 48.28 37.42
C GLU A 369 10.21 48.55 38.93
N THR A 370 10.61 47.58 39.77
CA THR A 370 10.64 47.74 41.23
C THR A 370 11.69 48.76 41.68
N GLN A 371 12.89 48.76 41.08
CA GLN A 371 13.95 49.73 41.36
C GLN A 371 13.53 51.16 40.97
N LEU A 372 12.96 51.33 39.77
CA LEU A 372 12.44 52.61 39.29
C LEU A 372 11.32 53.17 40.19
N LEU A 373 10.45 52.30 40.70
CA LEU A 373 9.42 52.68 41.68
C LEU A 373 10.05 53.18 42.99
N GLN A 374 11.13 52.55 43.47
CA GLN A 374 11.84 52.98 44.67
C GLN A 374 12.57 54.31 44.49
N GLU A 375 13.19 54.56 43.32
CA GLU A 375 13.91 55.81 43.04
C GLU A 375 12.99 57.05 42.98
N ARG A 376 11.71 56.88 42.65
CA ARG A 376 10.73 58.00 42.63
C ARG A 376 10.45 58.62 44.00
N VAL A 377 10.80 57.95 45.10
CA VAL A 377 10.77 58.53 46.45
C VAL A 377 12.17 59.05 46.76
N ASN A 378 12.45 60.34 46.54
CA ASN A 378 13.73 60.94 46.91
C ASN A 378 13.85 61.01 48.45
N PRO A 379 14.64 60.13 49.10
CA PRO A 379 14.68 60.07 50.56
C PRO A 379 15.21 61.38 51.15
N HIS A 380 16.14 62.03 50.45
CA HIS A 380 16.72 63.29 50.87
C HIS A 380 15.70 64.42 50.86
N PHE A 381 14.85 64.51 49.83
CA PHE A 381 13.75 65.48 49.82
C PHE A 381 12.78 65.21 50.98
N LEU A 382 12.40 63.95 51.21
CA LEU A 382 11.52 63.56 52.31
C LEU A 382 12.10 63.95 53.69
N TYR A 383 13.37 63.64 53.96
CA TYR A 383 14.04 64.03 55.21
C TYR A 383 14.11 65.54 55.37
N ASN A 384 14.40 66.27 54.28
CA ASN A 384 14.48 67.72 54.32
C ASN A 384 13.11 68.34 54.60
N THR A 385 12.05 67.89 53.94
CA THR A 385 10.68 68.37 54.16
C THR A 385 10.22 68.10 55.59
N LEU A 386 10.44 66.89 56.11
CA LEU A 386 10.09 66.55 57.49
C LEU A 386 10.92 67.36 58.50
N SER A 387 12.23 67.52 58.25
CA SER A 387 13.10 68.35 59.10
C SER A 387 12.66 69.82 59.10
N THR A 388 12.21 70.36 57.97
CA THR A 388 11.64 71.72 57.90
C THR A 388 10.33 71.82 58.68
N MET A 389 9.43 70.84 58.56
CA MET A 389 8.20 70.79 59.36
C MET A 389 8.51 70.71 60.86
N LYS A 390 9.56 69.98 61.26
CA LYS A 390 10.03 69.92 62.65
C LYS A 390 10.42 71.29 63.17
N TRP A 391 11.18 72.06 62.39
CA TRP A 391 11.61 73.42 62.75
C TRP A 391 10.45 74.43 62.81
N LEU A 392 9.42 74.25 61.98
CA LEU A 392 8.22 75.09 61.96
C LEU A 392 7.21 74.72 63.07
N SER A 393 7.36 73.57 63.71
CA SER A 393 6.43 73.11 64.75
C SER A 393 6.77 73.72 66.11
N GLY A 394 5.82 74.46 66.69
CA GLY A 394 5.92 75.02 68.05
C GLY A 394 5.51 74.06 69.18
N ASP A 395 4.94 72.89 68.86
CA ASP A 395 4.52 71.87 69.84
C ASP A 395 5.58 70.76 69.92
N GLU A 396 6.10 70.52 71.13
CA GLU A 396 7.10 69.48 71.42
C GLU A 396 6.62 68.08 71.03
N ARG A 397 5.30 67.81 71.16
CA ARG A 397 4.72 66.51 70.81
C ARG A 397 4.77 66.27 69.31
N ILE A 398 4.47 67.29 68.51
CA ILE A 398 4.54 67.23 67.04
C ILE A 398 5.99 67.05 66.59
N ARG A 399 6.96 67.68 67.27
CA ARG A 399 8.39 67.47 66.99
C ARG A 399 8.82 66.03 67.24
N GLY A 400 8.34 65.40 68.32
CA GLY A 400 8.59 63.98 68.62
C GLY A 400 8.00 63.02 67.57
N VAL A 401 6.80 63.32 67.06
CA VAL A 401 6.17 62.56 65.96
C VAL A 401 7.00 62.66 64.69
N ILE A 402 7.45 63.87 64.32
CA ILE A 402 8.27 64.07 63.12
C ILE A 402 9.62 63.34 63.26
N ASP A 403 10.23 63.33 64.45
CA ASP A 403 11.45 62.55 64.71
C ASP A 403 11.24 61.05 64.54
N SER A 404 10.11 60.53 65.01
CA SER A 404 9.75 59.13 64.86
C SER A 404 9.51 58.77 63.39
N MET A 405 8.87 59.66 62.60
CA MET A 405 8.73 59.51 61.15
C MET A 405 10.10 59.50 60.44
N VAL A 406 11.01 60.40 60.81
CA VAL A 406 12.34 60.47 60.21
C VAL A 406 13.16 59.19 60.50
N ARG A 407 13.11 58.68 61.73
CA ARG A 407 13.79 57.41 62.09
C ARG A 407 13.18 56.23 61.35
N TYR A 408 11.85 56.13 61.31
CA TYR A 408 11.15 55.09 60.57
C TYR A 408 11.54 55.06 59.09
N TYR A 409 11.43 56.19 58.38
CA TYR A 409 11.74 56.24 56.95
C TYR A 409 13.23 56.06 56.65
N ARG A 410 14.13 56.43 57.57
CA ARG A 410 15.56 56.17 57.44
C ARG A 410 15.88 54.71 57.27
N ILE A 411 15.27 53.87 58.10
CA ILE A 411 15.47 52.43 58.07
C ILE A 411 14.64 51.82 56.91
N ALA A 412 13.40 52.25 56.71
CA ALA A 412 12.53 51.75 55.64
C ALA A 412 13.11 51.97 54.25
N LEU A 413 13.71 53.14 53.97
CA LEU A 413 14.26 53.49 52.66
C LEU A 413 15.71 53.03 52.43
N ASN A 414 16.39 52.49 53.46
CA ASN A 414 17.83 52.10 53.51
C ASN A 414 18.51 51.70 52.17
N LYS A 415 18.79 52.69 51.31
CA LYS A 415 19.50 52.59 50.02
C LYS A 415 19.11 51.38 49.15
N GLY A 416 17.86 50.94 49.19
CA GLY A 416 17.38 49.79 48.43
C GLY A 416 17.81 48.40 48.96
N SER A 417 18.41 48.31 50.16
CA SER A 417 18.69 47.01 50.78
C SER A 417 17.39 46.31 51.18
N SER A 418 17.21 45.08 50.66
CA SER A 418 16.09 44.18 50.97
C SER A 418 16.31 43.38 52.27
N ILE A 419 17.54 43.38 52.80
CA ILE A 419 17.94 42.66 54.02
C ILE A 419 18.39 43.68 55.08
N ILE A 420 17.89 43.52 56.31
CA ILE A 420 18.24 44.32 57.49
C ILE A 420 18.39 43.42 58.71
N THR A 421 18.88 43.93 59.83
CA THR A 421 18.95 43.14 61.07
C THR A 421 17.61 43.11 61.81
N ILE A 422 17.39 42.12 62.67
CA ILE A 422 16.21 42.07 63.57
C ILE A 422 16.13 43.36 64.39
N ASP A 423 17.24 43.87 64.92
CA ASP A 423 17.26 45.14 65.66
C ASP A 423 16.72 46.30 64.84
N GLN A 424 17.08 46.39 63.56
CA GLN A 424 16.60 47.44 62.66
C GLN A 424 15.10 47.31 62.36
N GLU A 425 14.60 46.08 62.17
CA GLU A 425 13.15 45.85 61.98
C GLU A 425 12.37 46.17 63.27
N LEU A 426 12.88 45.80 64.45
CA LEU A 426 12.27 46.12 65.73
C LEU A 426 12.30 47.62 66.03
N GLU A 427 13.38 48.33 65.68
CA GLU A 427 13.45 49.80 65.77
C GLU A 427 12.39 50.44 64.87
N MET A 428 12.23 49.97 63.63
CA MET A 428 11.11 50.42 62.78
C MET A 428 9.75 50.16 63.41
N MET A 429 9.54 48.99 64.02
CA MET A 429 8.26 48.67 64.67
C MET A 429 8.00 49.55 65.89
N HIS A 430 9.03 49.86 66.67
CA HIS A 430 8.95 50.80 67.79
C HIS A 430 8.49 52.19 67.31
N GLU A 431 9.17 52.76 66.32
CA GLU A 431 8.80 54.07 65.76
C GLU A 431 7.40 54.05 65.14
N TYR A 432 7.05 52.99 64.43
CA TYR A 432 5.70 52.82 63.88
C TYR A 432 4.63 52.83 64.97
N LEU A 433 4.80 52.06 66.05
CA LEU A 433 3.83 51.98 67.14
C LEU A 433 3.67 53.33 67.86
N GLU A 434 4.75 54.07 68.08
CA GLU A 434 4.70 55.43 68.64
C GLU A 434 3.94 56.41 67.73
N LEU A 435 4.15 56.32 66.40
CA LEU A 435 3.37 57.10 65.43
C LEU A 435 1.88 56.75 65.46
N GLN A 436 1.53 55.47 65.58
CA GLN A 436 0.14 55.04 65.63
C GLN A 436 -0.57 55.45 66.93
N LYS A 437 0.11 55.41 68.08
CA LYS A 437 -0.42 55.95 69.35
C LYS A 437 -0.83 57.41 69.19
N PHE A 438 0.03 58.21 68.56
CA PHE A 438 -0.27 59.62 68.30
C PHE A 438 -1.40 59.80 67.30
N ALA A 439 -1.38 59.07 66.18
CA ALA A 439 -2.34 59.23 65.09
C ALA A 439 -3.78 58.86 65.47
N TYR A 440 -3.97 57.79 66.25
CA TYR A 440 -5.29 57.35 66.67
C TYR A 440 -5.74 57.94 68.00
N GLY A 441 -4.85 58.58 68.76
CA GLY A 441 -5.15 59.10 70.09
C GLY A 441 -5.54 57.99 71.09
N ILE A 442 -5.11 56.75 70.82
CA ILE A 442 -5.40 55.57 71.65
C ILE A 442 -4.20 55.32 72.56
N ASP A 443 -4.45 55.22 73.86
CA ASP A 443 -3.43 54.85 74.84
C ASP A 443 -3.34 53.31 74.96
N PHE A 444 -2.34 52.74 74.28
CA PHE A 444 -2.01 51.32 74.36
C PHE A 444 -0.55 51.13 74.78
N SER A 445 -0.29 50.03 75.49
CA SER A 445 1.07 49.64 75.89
C SER A 445 1.70 48.76 74.83
N PHE A 446 3.01 48.85 74.62
CA PHE A 446 3.71 47.81 73.90
C PHE A 446 5.04 47.46 74.55
N HIS A 447 5.45 46.21 74.39
CA HIS A 447 6.68 45.68 74.96
C HIS A 447 7.43 44.88 73.91
N ILE A 448 8.68 45.27 73.66
CA ILE A 448 9.59 44.56 72.76
C ILE A 448 10.65 43.88 73.64
N HIS A 449 10.75 42.56 73.53
CA HIS A 449 11.74 41.76 74.21
C HIS A 449 12.53 40.93 73.19
N ILE A 450 13.85 41.00 73.25
CA ILE A 450 14.74 40.23 72.40
C ILE A 450 15.74 39.45 73.24
N GLU A 451 15.85 38.16 72.95
CA GLU A 451 16.88 37.31 73.53
C GLU A 451 18.28 37.79 73.10
N LYS A 452 19.21 37.81 74.06
CA LYS A 452 20.57 38.35 73.84
C LYS A 452 21.28 37.57 72.73
N GLY A 453 21.78 38.30 71.73
CA GLY A 453 22.56 37.77 70.62
C GLY A 453 21.78 37.55 69.33
N LEU A 454 20.46 37.73 69.32
CA LEU A 454 19.63 37.60 68.11
C LEU A 454 19.48 38.89 67.30
N GLY A 455 19.78 40.05 67.90
CA GLY A 455 19.54 41.37 67.28
C GLY A 455 20.22 41.60 65.92
N ASN A 456 21.43 41.08 65.73
CA ASN A 456 22.19 41.20 64.48
C ASN A 456 21.82 40.17 63.41
N THR A 457 20.83 39.30 63.66
CA THR A 457 20.43 38.27 62.69
C THR A 457 19.85 38.95 61.43
N PRO A 458 20.32 38.60 60.22
CA PRO A 458 19.80 39.17 58.98
C PRO A 458 18.39 38.64 58.69
N MET A 459 17.48 39.55 58.37
CA MET A 459 16.12 39.22 57.97
C MET A 459 15.66 40.06 56.77
N LEU A 460 14.67 39.54 56.03
CA LEU A 460 13.98 40.34 55.03
C LEU A 460 13.30 41.54 55.71
N LYS A 461 13.51 42.72 55.15
CA LYS A 461 12.84 43.95 55.58
C LYS A 461 11.32 43.85 55.42
N HIS A 462 10.57 44.49 56.32
CA HIS A 462 9.11 44.57 56.34
C HIS A 462 8.43 43.20 56.46
N LEU A 463 8.98 42.29 57.27
CA LEU A 463 8.31 41.05 57.64
C LEU A 463 7.41 41.23 58.87
N LEU A 464 7.83 42.04 59.83
CA LEU A 464 7.05 42.26 61.07
C LEU A 464 5.95 43.29 60.85
N GLN A 465 6.17 44.25 59.95
CA GLN A 465 5.26 45.35 59.70
C GLN A 465 3.82 44.91 59.40
N PRO A 466 3.52 43.98 58.47
CA PRO A 466 2.14 43.60 58.20
C PRO A 466 1.45 42.94 59.40
N VAL A 467 2.23 42.29 60.27
CA VAL A 467 1.71 41.61 61.47
C VAL A 467 1.42 42.63 62.57
N VAL A 468 2.32 43.58 62.79
CA VAL A 468 2.15 44.68 63.75
C VAL A 468 1.03 45.63 63.31
N GLU A 469 0.92 45.94 62.02
CA GLU A 469 -0.18 46.72 61.46
C GLU A 469 -1.53 46.06 61.72
N ASN A 470 -1.63 44.74 61.51
CA ASN A 470 -2.85 43.98 61.82
C ASN A 470 -3.16 44.01 63.33
N ALA A 471 -2.15 43.88 64.19
CA ALA A 471 -2.33 43.96 65.64
C ALA A 471 -2.89 45.34 66.06
N VAL A 472 -2.40 46.44 65.46
CA VAL A 472 -2.92 47.79 65.74
C VAL A 472 -4.33 47.98 65.16
N LEU A 473 -4.53 47.70 63.87
CA LEU A 473 -5.76 48.01 63.14
C LEU A 473 -6.95 47.11 63.48
N HIS A 474 -6.71 45.85 63.84
CA HIS A 474 -7.76 44.87 64.12
C HIS A 474 -7.74 44.37 65.56
N GLY A 475 -6.58 44.37 66.22
CA GLY A 475 -6.47 43.99 67.62
C GLY A 475 -6.86 45.13 68.56
N ILE A 476 -6.30 46.33 68.35
CA ILE A 476 -6.42 47.44 69.30
C ILE A 476 -7.46 48.49 68.87
N ASN A 477 -7.57 48.80 67.58
CA ASN A 477 -8.48 49.81 67.05
C ASN A 477 -9.95 49.37 67.22
N GLY A 478 -10.63 49.95 68.21
CA GLY A 478 -11.96 49.53 68.68
C GLY A 478 -12.07 49.45 70.21
N ARG A 479 -10.94 49.45 70.93
CA ARG A 479 -10.89 49.55 72.39
C ARG A 479 -10.58 50.97 72.86
N GLU A 480 -11.39 51.49 73.77
CA GLU A 480 -11.19 52.84 74.35
C GLU A 480 -10.04 52.89 75.37
N THR A 481 -9.72 51.79 76.08
CA THR A 481 -8.57 51.68 77.01
C THR A 481 -8.02 50.25 77.12
N GLY A 482 -6.75 50.08 77.51
CA GLY A 482 -6.19 48.78 77.92
C GLY A 482 -5.64 47.89 76.78
N GLY A 483 -5.35 48.46 75.62
CA GLY A 483 -4.66 47.74 74.54
C GLY A 483 -3.22 47.38 74.91
N SER A 484 -2.76 46.19 74.53
CA SER A 484 -1.36 45.79 74.69
C SER A 484 -0.86 44.97 73.51
N ILE A 485 0.33 45.32 73.01
CA ILE A 485 1.04 44.57 71.97
C ILE A 485 2.39 44.10 72.53
N SER A 486 2.68 42.80 72.43
CA SER A 486 3.97 42.23 72.84
C SER A 486 4.70 41.64 71.64
N ILE A 487 5.94 42.08 71.41
CA ILE A 487 6.85 41.49 70.43
C ILE A 487 7.96 40.78 71.20
N ARG A 488 8.08 39.47 71.01
CA ARG A 488 9.10 38.64 71.64
C ARG A 488 9.93 37.93 70.58
N VAL A 489 11.25 38.06 70.66
CA VAL A 489 12.21 37.37 69.78
C VAL A 489 13.04 36.41 70.62
N GLU A 490 12.98 35.13 70.30
CA GLU A 490 13.69 34.06 71.01
C GLU A 490 14.20 32.97 70.06
N ARG A 491 15.15 32.16 70.51
CA ARG A 491 15.60 30.98 69.75
C ARG A 491 14.48 29.94 69.75
N GLY A 492 14.26 29.31 68.60
CA GLY A 492 13.42 28.13 68.51
C GLY A 492 13.93 27.02 69.42
N MET A 493 13.03 26.19 69.93
CA MET A 493 13.36 25.03 70.75
C MET A 493 12.97 23.75 70.02
N GLN A 494 13.88 22.77 69.97
CA GLN A 494 13.58 21.38 69.62
C GLN A 494 13.81 20.52 70.86
N GLY A 495 12.74 20.22 71.60
CA GLY A 495 12.85 19.57 72.90
C GLY A 495 13.58 20.45 73.92
N GLU A 496 14.65 19.94 74.53
CA GLU A 496 15.46 20.68 75.52
C GLU A 496 16.68 21.42 74.90
N THR A 497 16.85 21.38 73.57
CA THR A 497 18.00 21.98 72.88
C THR A 497 17.55 23.15 71.98
N ALA A 498 18.32 24.23 71.98
CA ALA A 498 18.09 25.37 71.08
C ALA A 498 18.26 24.93 69.62
N SER A 499 17.28 25.26 68.76
CA SER A 499 17.35 25.04 67.32
C SER A 499 18.02 26.21 66.60
N ASP A 500 18.40 25.99 65.34
CA ASP A 500 18.91 27.04 64.44
C ASP A 500 17.79 27.95 63.87
N GLU A 501 16.68 28.08 64.59
CA GLU A 501 15.55 28.94 64.21
C GLU A 501 15.44 30.14 65.16
N VAL A 502 14.94 31.24 64.65
CA VAL A 502 14.51 32.40 65.43
C VAL A 502 13.00 32.49 65.33
N TRP A 503 12.34 32.51 66.49
CA TRP A 503 10.90 32.67 66.61
C TRP A 503 10.58 34.09 67.04
N ILE A 504 9.71 34.75 66.28
CA ILE A 504 9.25 36.10 66.55
C ILE A 504 7.75 36.03 66.82
N HIS A 505 7.37 36.21 68.08
CA HIS A 505 5.99 36.22 68.53
C HIS A 505 5.47 37.65 68.60
N ILE A 506 4.38 37.94 67.89
CA ILE A 506 3.67 39.21 67.97
C ILE A 506 2.28 38.90 68.51
N SER A 507 2.01 39.36 69.73
CA SER A 507 0.74 39.10 70.43
C SER A 507 0.01 40.40 70.73
N ASP A 508 -1.28 40.43 70.43
CA ASP A 508 -2.20 41.48 70.86
C ASP A 508 -3.25 40.91 71.82
N ASN A 509 -3.84 41.79 72.64
CA ASN A 509 -4.92 41.41 73.55
C ASN A 509 -6.32 41.75 73.01
N GLY A 510 -6.48 41.88 71.69
CA GLY A 510 -7.67 42.37 71.00
C GLY A 510 -8.87 41.42 70.98
N GLU A 511 -9.79 41.65 70.04
CA GLU A 511 -11.03 40.86 69.91
C GLU A 511 -10.81 39.43 69.37
N GLY A 512 -9.61 39.11 68.87
CA GLY A 512 -9.30 37.81 68.29
C GLY A 512 -10.05 37.55 66.97
N ILE A 513 -9.70 36.45 66.30
CA ILE A 513 -10.21 36.08 64.99
C ILE A 513 -11.19 34.92 65.16
N GLN A 514 -12.37 35.01 64.52
CA GLN A 514 -13.34 33.92 64.51
C GLN A 514 -12.76 32.67 63.79
N PRO A 515 -12.97 31.44 64.30
CA PRO A 515 -12.39 30.23 63.72
C PRO A 515 -12.67 30.04 62.23
N GLU A 516 -13.87 30.43 61.78
CA GLU A 516 -14.28 30.35 60.38
C GLU A 516 -13.41 31.27 59.52
N LYS A 517 -13.24 32.53 59.94
CA LYS A 517 -12.40 33.54 59.26
C LYS A 517 -10.92 33.16 59.29
N LEU A 518 -10.43 32.60 60.40
CA LEU A 518 -9.06 32.11 60.53
C LEU A 518 -8.78 30.98 59.52
N SER A 519 -9.72 30.03 59.38
CA SER A 519 -9.60 28.94 58.42
C SER A 519 -9.54 29.43 56.97
N THR A 520 -10.32 30.45 56.64
CA THR A 520 -10.35 31.08 55.31
C THR A 520 -9.05 31.82 54.99
N ILE A 521 -8.50 32.57 55.96
CA ILE A 521 -7.20 33.25 55.82
C ILE A 521 -6.06 32.24 55.61
N MET A 522 -6.08 31.11 56.33
CA MET A 522 -5.05 30.06 56.19
C MET A 522 -5.15 29.30 54.86
N ARG A 523 -6.37 29.14 54.30
CA ARG A 523 -6.59 28.53 52.97
C ARG A 523 -6.32 29.48 51.80
N GLY A 524 -6.21 30.79 52.03
CA GLY A 524 -5.97 31.79 50.99
C GLY A 524 -7.20 32.08 50.11
N GLU A 525 -8.40 31.76 50.58
CA GLU A 525 -9.68 31.92 49.88
C GLU A 525 -10.35 33.23 50.31
N THR A 526 -9.82 34.40 49.92
CA THR A 526 -10.44 35.69 50.30
C THR A 526 -11.39 36.22 49.22
N ASP A 527 -12.57 36.67 49.63
CA ASP A 527 -13.56 37.36 48.80
C ASP A 527 -13.00 38.66 48.21
N ALA A 528 -13.35 38.94 46.94
CA ALA A 528 -12.88 40.07 46.15
C ALA A 528 -13.32 41.46 46.67
N ASP A 529 -14.20 41.51 47.69
CA ASP A 529 -14.79 42.77 48.20
C ASP A 529 -14.09 43.34 49.46
N SER A 530 -13.14 42.63 50.07
CA SER A 530 -12.39 43.18 51.20
C SER A 530 -11.15 43.92 50.71
N MET A 531 -11.32 45.18 50.28
CA MET A 531 -10.26 46.02 49.69
C MET A 531 -9.03 46.25 50.61
N TYR A 532 -9.05 45.86 51.89
CA TYR A 532 -7.95 46.12 52.84
C TYR A 532 -7.62 45.03 53.90
N GLY A 533 -8.26 43.86 53.93
CA GLY A 533 -8.16 42.96 55.09
C GLY A 533 -7.89 41.49 54.78
N GLY A 534 -6.63 41.11 54.55
CA GLY A 534 -6.24 39.69 54.46
C GLY A 534 -4.98 39.41 53.63
N TYR A 535 -4.67 40.28 52.66
CA TYR A 535 -3.53 40.11 51.75
C TYR A 535 -2.16 40.20 52.44
N GLY A 536 -2.04 41.01 53.50
CA GLY A 536 -0.77 41.24 54.19
C GLY A 536 -0.14 39.98 54.77
N MET A 537 -0.92 39.18 55.51
CA MET A 537 -0.42 37.98 56.20
C MET A 537 -0.04 36.86 55.23
N LEU A 538 -0.87 36.64 54.19
CA LEU A 538 -0.60 35.63 53.16
C LEU A 538 0.66 35.98 52.36
N ASN A 539 0.85 37.27 52.05
CA ASN A 539 2.05 37.76 51.38
C ASN A 539 3.28 37.62 52.28
N THR A 540 3.19 37.93 53.58
CA THR A 540 4.31 37.70 54.51
C THR A 540 4.69 36.22 54.56
N ARG A 541 3.71 35.31 54.68
CA ARG A 541 3.97 33.86 54.64
C ARG A 541 4.67 33.44 53.35
N LYS A 542 4.13 33.84 52.20
CA LYS A 542 4.71 33.51 50.89
C LYS A 542 6.12 34.08 50.73
N ARG A 543 6.39 35.28 51.24
CA ARG A 543 7.73 35.89 51.23
C ARG A 543 8.73 35.09 52.06
N ILE A 544 8.33 34.60 53.24
CA ILE A 544 9.17 33.73 54.07
C ILE A 544 9.43 32.40 53.36
N GLU A 545 8.40 31.75 52.82
CA GLU A 545 8.52 30.47 52.12
C GLU A 545 9.39 30.56 50.85
N VAL A 546 9.27 31.65 50.07
CA VAL A 546 10.06 31.86 48.85
C VAL A 546 11.53 32.12 49.17
N TYR A 547 11.81 32.87 50.23
CA TYR A 547 13.18 33.30 50.53
C TYR A 547 13.94 32.31 51.42
N TYR A 548 13.31 31.75 52.45
CA TYR A 548 13.95 30.83 53.39
C TYR A 548 13.60 29.35 53.13
N GLY A 549 12.57 29.07 52.34
CA GLY A 549 12.13 27.71 52.01
C GLY A 549 10.96 27.22 52.87
N LYS A 550 10.45 26.02 52.54
CA LYS A 550 9.24 25.42 53.13
C LYS A 550 9.22 25.16 54.65
N PRO A 551 10.33 24.92 55.38
CA PRO A 551 10.24 24.69 56.83
C PRO A 551 9.94 25.97 57.63
N TYR A 552 10.08 27.15 57.02
CA TYR A 552 9.85 28.45 57.64
C TYR A 552 8.50 29.02 57.22
N GLY A 553 7.90 29.86 58.07
CA GLY A 553 6.58 30.41 57.77
C GLY A 553 5.97 31.20 58.93
N ILE A 554 4.64 31.24 58.92
CA ILE A 554 3.82 31.94 59.91
C ILE A 554 2.82 30.98 60.50
N GLU A 555 2.67 31.03 61.82
CA GLU A 555 1.62 30.37 62.57
C GLU A 555 0.76 31.42 63.28
N ILE A 556 -0.55 31.21 63.30
CA ILE A 556 -1.50 32.14 63.91
C ILE A 556 -2.32 31.35 64.94
N ASP A 557 -2.21 31.73 66.20
CA ASP A 557 -3.11 31.29 67.27
C ASP A 557 -4.01 32.45 67.66
N SER A 558 -5.31 32.26 67.60
CA SER A 558 -6.29 33.30 67.92
C SER A 558 -7.55 32.70 68.50
N LYS A 559 -8.11 33.37 69.50
CA LYS A 559 -9.39 32.98 70.11
C LYS A 559 -10.27 34.21 70.26
N PRO A 560 -11.56 34.14 69.87
CA PRO A 560 -12.49 35.25 70.04
C PRO A 560 -12.49 35.77 71.50
N GLY A 561 -12.32 37.07 71.64
CA GLY A 561 -12.24 37.81 72.90
C GLY A 561 -10.93 37.65 73.69
N LYS A 562 -9.93 36.91 73.19
CA LYS A 562 -8.66 36.62 73.90
C LYS A 562 -7.40 37.07 73.13
N GLY A 563 -7.56 37.89 72.10
CA GLY A 563 -6.44 38.38 71.29
C GLY A 563 -5.92 37.39 70.26
N THR A 564 -4.83 37.77 69.61
CA THR A 564 -4.15 36.99 68.56
C THR A 564 -2.65 36.97 68.80
N THR A 565 -2.04 35.80 68.60
CA THR A 565 -0.59 35.61 68.59
C THR A 565 -0.16 35.09 67.22
N VAL A 566 0.69 35.85 66.54
CA VAL A 566 1.30 35.46 65.28
C VAL A 566 2.77 35.13 65.54
N THR A 567 3.19 33.93 65.16
CA THR A 567 4.55 33.45 65.30
C THR A 567 5.21 33.33 63.94
N LEU A 568 6.27 34.09 63.70
CA LEU A 568 7.11 33.98 62.51
C LEU A 568 8.33 33.12 62.84
N ARG A 569 8.66 32.17 61.96
CA ARG A 569 9.84 31.32 62.10
C ARG A 569 10.80 31.60 60.96
N ILE A 570 12.04 31.98 61.27
CA ILE A 570 13.11 32.27 60.29
C ILE A 570 14.42 31.58 60.73
N PRO A 571 15.38 31.32 59.83
CA PRO A 571 16.68 30.75 60.22
C PRO A 571 17.54 31.72 61.05
N ALA A 572 18.34 31.20 61.97
CA ALA A 572 19.31 31.96 62.78
C ALA A 572 20.58 32.39 62.02
N ALA A 573 20.83 31.80 60.85
CA ALA A 573 21.82 32.24 59.88
C ALA A 573 21.20 32.12 58.47
N ALA A 574 21.02 33.24 57.78
CA ALA A 574 20.50 33.30 56.41
C ALA A 574 21.60 33.04 55.37
#